data_AF-A0A3D3UN40-F1
#
_entry.id   AF-A0A3D3UN40-F1
#
_cell.length_a   1.000
_cell.length_b   1.000
_cell.length_c   1.000
_cell.angle_alpha   90.00
_cell.angle_beta   90.00
_cell.angle_gamma   90.00
#
_symmetry.space_group_name_H-M   'P 1'
#
loop_
_entity.id
_entity.type
_entity.pdbx_description
1 polymer ?
#
loop_
_entity_poly.entity_id
_entity_poly.type
_entity_poly.pdbx_seq_one_letter_code
_entity_poly.pdbx_strand_id
1 'polypeptide(L)'
;PDRKVVFIDEGWVTPDSFAVYYTQEQWWDDPPVRHGDGTSISFADGHSDHRKWKGIDTIKRGRSLERGHLGAGWVPDSYDGYQDLYWMQKSTWGKLGYNPSHP
;
A
#
# COMPACT_ATOMS: atom_id res chain seq x y z
N PRO A 1 5.34 2.56 17.85
CA PRO A 1 6.63 2.46 17.11
C PRO A 1 6.84 1.06 16.52
N ASP A 2 6.58 0.06 17.36
CA ASP A 2 6.35 -1.37 17.10
C ASP A 2 5.64 -1.72 15.79
N ARG A 3 4.53 -1.06 15.42
CA ARG A 3 3.75 -1.42 14.20
C ARG A 3 4.14 -0.68 12.92
N LYS A 4 5.35 -0.13 12.86
CA LYS A 4 5.84 0.52 11.63
C LYS A 4 6.43 -0.49 10.67
N VAL A 5 6.09 -0.39 9.39
CA VAL A 5 6.65 -1.22 8.33
C VAL A 5 8.09 -0.79 8.05
N VAL A 6 8.99 -1.76 7.96
CA VAL A 6 10.42 -1.57 7.64
C VAL A 6 10.84 -2.33 6.40
N PHE A 7 10.05 -3.31 5.96
CA PHE A 7 10.25 -4.04 4.71
C PHE A 7 8.89 -4.32 4.06
N ILE A 8 8.85 -4.23 2.74
CA ILE A 8 7.73 -4.62 1.90
C ILE A 8 8.25 -5.38 0.69
N ASP A 9 7.58 -6.47 0.36
CA ASP A 9 7.78 -7.19 -0.90
C ASP A 9 7.00 -6.48 -2.00
N GLU A 10 7.69 -5.59 -2.71
CA GLU A 10 7.14 -4.81 -3.81
C GLU A 10 6.99 -5.64 -5.11
N GLY A 11 7.69 -6.77 -5.21
CA GLY A 11 7.72 -7.56 -6.43
C GLY A 11 8.46 -6.85 -7.58
N TRP A 12 7.76 -6.58 -8.68
CA TRP A 12 8.34 -6.04 -9.93
C TRP A 12 7.72 -4.70 -10.35
N VAL A 13 7.08 -4.01 -9.40
CA VAL A 13 6.32 -2.76 -9.64
C VAL A 13 7.28 -1.59 -9.91
N THR A 14 8.24 -1.33 -9.03
CA THR A 14 9.32 -0.35 -9.25
C THR A 14 10.72 -0.97 -9.03
N PRO A 15 11.80 -0.39 -9.58
CA PRO A 15 13.14 -0.96 -9.46
C PRO A 15 13.88 -0.59 -8.17
N ASP A 16 13.37 0.36 -7.37
CA ASP A 16 14.13 1.02 -6.31
C ASP A 16 13.47 0.90 -4.93
N SER A 17 12.53 1.80 -4.64
CA SER A 17 11.97 1.99 -3.30
C SER A 17 10.47 2.18 -3.35
N PHE A 18 9.79 1.64 -2.36
CA PHE A 18 8.36 1.84 -2.16
C PHE A 18 8.06 3.07 -1.28
N ALA A 19 7.12 3.89 -1.71
CA ALA A 19 6.66 5.10 -1.06
C ALA A 19 5.13 5.19 -1.02
N VAL A 20 4.63 5.86 0.02
CA VAL A 20 3.23 6.26 0.16
C VAL A 20 3.14 7.68 0.72
N TYR A 21 2.22 8.48 0.18
CA TYR A 21 2.00 9.83 0.67
C TYR A 21 1.56 9.84 2.15
N TYR A 22 2.04 10.81 2.93
CA TYR A 22 1.55 11.06 4.28
C TYR A 22 0.35 12.02 4.32
N THR A 23 0.36 13.04 3.46
CA THR A 23 -0.60 14.17 3.47
C THR A 23 -1.62 14.13 2.35
N GLN A 24 -1.57 13.13 1.46
CA GLN A 24 -2.48 13.01 0.32
C GLN A 24 -3.21 11.67 0.37
N GLU A 25 -4.49 11.70 -0.01
CA GLU A 25 -5.37 10.54 -0.02
C GLU A 25 -5.28 9.75 -1.32
N GLN A 26 -4.07 9.37 -1.69
CA GLN A 26 -3.78 8.63 -2.91
C GLN A 26 -2.50 7.82 -2.76
N TRP A 27 -2.30 6.85 -3.63
CA TRP A 27 -1.07 6.07 -3.69
C TRP A 27 0.06 6.88 -4.34
N TRP A 28 1.29 6.73 -3.83
CA TRP A 28 2.48 7.12 -4.59
C TRP A 28 2.86 5.94 -5.47
N ASP A 29 3.33 4.84 -4.90
CA ASP A 29 3.54 3.60 -5.64
C ASP A 29 2.29 2.73 -5.65
N ASP A 30 2.12 1.96 -6.72
CA ASP A 30 0.95 1.09 -6.88
C ASP A 30 0.98 -0.09 -5.88
N PRO A 31 -0.20 -0.60 -5.45
CA PRO A 31 -0.26 -1.68 -4.47
C PRO A 31 0.35 -2.99 -5.02
N PRO A 32 1.37 -3.58 -4.36
CA PRO A 32 1.98 -4.82 -4.82
C PRO A 32 1.05 -6.02 -4.62
N VAL A 33 0.86 -6.85 -5.66
CA VAL A 33 -0.12 -7.96 -5.67
C VAL A 33 0.47 -9.33 -6.00
N ARG A 34 1.76 -9.39 -6.36
CA ARG A 34 2.41 -10.55 -6.97
C ARG A 34 2.24 -11.84 -6.17
N HIS A 35 2.15 -11.72 -4.85
CA HIS A 35 2.06 -12.86 -3.94
C HIS A 35 0.65 -13.00 -3.37
N GLY A 36 -0.32 -13.36 -4.23
CA GLY A 36 -1.67 -13.73 -3.77
C GLY A 36 -2.57 -12.55 -3.44
N ASP A 37 -2.53 -11.51 -4.30
CA ASP A 37 -3.32 -10.27 -4.15
C ASP A 37 -2.98 -9.49 -2.89
N GLY A 38 -1.69 -9.49 -2.56
CA GLY A 38 -1.14 -8.88 -1.37
C GLY A 38 0.39 -8.83 -1.41
N THR A 39 0.96 -8.52 -0.25
CA THR A 39 2.40 -8.35 -0.08
C THR A 39 2.88 -8.89 1.27
N SER A 40 4.12 -9.37 1.29
CA SER A 40 4.80 -9.78 2.52
C SER A 40 5.45 -8.56 3.16
N ILE A 41 5.21 -8.36 4.45
CA ILE A 41 5.61 -7.15 5.17
C ILE A 41 6.29 -7.53 6.48
N SER A 42 7.32 -6.79 6.87
CA SER A 42 7.95 -6.88 8.20
C SER A 42 7.89 -5.56 8.94
N PHE A 43 7.79 -5.65 10.26
CA PHE A 43 7.58 -4.52 11.15
C PHE A 43 8.79 -4.26 12.05
N ALA A 44 8.85 -3.06 12.62
CA ALA A 44 9.96 -2.59 13.45
C ALA A 44 10.12 -3.35 14.78
N ASP A 45 9.07 -4.02 15.25
CA ASP A 45 9.12 -4.93 16.41
C ASP A 45 9.61 -6.36 16.06
N GLY A 46 9.92 -6.62 14.79
CA GLY A 46 10.50 -7.88 14.31
C GLY A 46 9.51 -8.93 13.84
N HIS A 47 8.19 -8.70 13.90
CA HIS A 47 7.24 -9.63 13.28
C HIS A 47 7.11 -9.41 11.77
N SER A 48 6.61 -10.44 11.09
CA SER A 48 6.24 -10.38 9.68
C SER A 48 4.81 -10.87 9.50
N ASP A 49 4.12 -10.33 8.51
CA ASP A 49 2.76 -10.73 8.16
C ASP A 49 2.59 -10.70 6.64
N HIS A 50 1.55 -11.37 6.15
CA HIS A 50 1.13 -11.30 4.77
C HIS A 50 -0.13 -10.43 4.66
N ARG A 51 0.02 -9.22 4.13
CA ARG A 51 -1.09 -8.30 3.95
C ARG A 51 -1.80 -8.60 2.63
N LYS A 52 -2.99 -9.17 2.71
CA LYS A 52 -3.93 -9.26 1.58
C LYS A 52 -4.69 -7.95 1.41
N TRP A 53 -4.85 -7.53 0.15
CA TRP A 53 -5.74 -6.43 -0.20
C TRP A 53 -7.19 -6.88 -0.19
N LYS A 54 -8.08 -5.96 0.17
CA LYS A 54 -9.53 -6.16 0.19
C LYS A 54 -10.20 -5.46 -0.97
N GLY A 55 -9.71 -4.28 -1.35
CA GLY A 55 -10.26 -3.49 -2.45
C GLY A 55 -10.07 -4.21 -3.79
N ILE A 56 -11.16 -4.47 -4.50
CA ILE A 56 -11.09 -5.09 -5.83
C ILE A 56 -10.42 -4.14 -6.85
N ASP A 57 -10.58 -2.84 -6.67
CA ASP A 57 -9.90 -1.78 -7.41
C ASP A 57 -8.40 -1.76 -7.11
N THR A 58 -8.00 -1.86 -5.83
CA THR A 58 -6.60 -2.03 -5.41
C THR A 58 -5.96 -3.24 -6.10
N ILE A 59 -6.63 -4.39 -6.08
CA ILE A 59 -6.14 -5.63 -6.70
C ILE A 59 -6.02 -5.46 -8.22
N LYS A 60 -7.05 -4.90 -8.87
CA LYS A 60 -7.03 -4.66 -10.32
C LYS A 60 -5.90 -3.71 -10.72
N ARG A 61 -5.70 -2.63 -9.96
CA ARG A 61 -4.63 -1.67 -10.19
C ARG A 61 -3.27 -2.35 -10.10
N GLY A 62 -3.00 -3.03 -8.98
CA GLY A 62 -1.75 -3.76 -8.78
C GLY A 62 -1.48 -4.79 -9.88
N ARG A 63 -2.49 -5.55 -10.31
CA ARG A 63 -2.33 -6.55 -11.38
C ARG A 63 -2.05 -5.90 -12.73
N SER A 64 -2.67 -4.76 -13.03
CA SER A 64 -2.41 -4.02 -14.27
C SER A 64 -0.99 -3.46 -14.34
N LEU A 65 -0.33 -3.33 -13.19
CA LEU A 65 0.98 -2.71 -13.00
C LEU A 65 1.98 -3.62 -12.28
N GLU A 66 1.78 -4.94 -12.33
CA GLU A 66 2.67 -5.88 -11.63
C GLU A 66 4.13 -5.82 -12.15
N ARG A 67 4.31 -5.36 -13.39
CA ARG A 67 5.59 -5.29 -14.09
C ARG A 67 5.94 -3.86 -14.55
N GLY A 68 5.43 -2.85 -13.86
CA GLY A 68 5.76 -1.45 -14.14
C GLY A 68 5.00 -0.48 -13.25
N HIS A 69 5.26 0.81 -13.43
CA HIS A 69 4.63 1.87 -12.65
C HIS A 69 4.29 3.03 -13.60
N LEU A 70 3.04 3.49 -13.58
CA LEU A 70 2.57 4.57 -14.47
C LEU A 70 2.78 5.97 -13.89
N GLY A 71 3.40 6.07 -12.72
CA GLY A 71 3.56 7.30 -11.97
C GLY A 71 2.61 7.39 -10.77
N ALA A 72 2.88 8.38 -9.92
CA ALA A 72 2.16 8.59 -8.67
C ALA A 72 0.75 9.15 -8.86
N GLY A 73 -0.09 8.96 -7.84
CA GLY A 73 -1.38 9.63 -7.71
C GLY A 73 -2.59 8.81 -8.08
N TRP A 74 -2.49 7.47 -8.09
CA TRP A 74 -3.69 6.64 -8.22
C TRP A 74 -4.55 6.75 -6.95
N VAL A 75 -5.83 7.05 -7.14
CA VAL A 75 -6.83 7.16 -6.08
C VAL A 75 -7.73 5.92 -6.14
N PRO A 76 -7.97 5.22 -5.02
CA PRO A 76 -8.97 4.15 -4.96
C PRO A 76 -10.37 4.69 -5.23
N ASP A 77 -11.25 3.86 -5.79
CA ASP A 77 -12.66 4.19 -6.04
C ASP A 77 -13.59 3.49 -5.05
N SER A 78 -13.12 2.43 -4.38
CA SER A 78 -13.91 1.62 -3.45
C SER A 78 -13.56 1.90 -1.99
N TYR A 79 -14.54 1.74 -1.09
CA TYR A 79 -14.32 1.84 0.36
C TYR A 79 -13.18 0.92 0.83
N ASP A 80 -13.18 -0.33 0.40
CA ASP A 80 -12.12 -1.29 0.75
C ASP A 80 -10.76 -0.89 0.18
N GLY A 81 -10.73 -0.27 -1.00
CA GLY A 81 -9.50 0.27 -1.59
C GLY A 81 -8.93 1.43 -0.79
N TYR A 82 -9.78 2.32 -0.27
CA TYR A 82 -9.38 3.34 0.70
C TYR A 82 -8.89 2.72 2.01
N GLN A 83 -9.52 1.65 2.51
CA GLN A 83 -9.04 0.96 3.72
C GLN A 83 -7.65 0.35 3.54
N ASP A 84 -7.35 -0.18 2.34
CA ASP A 84 -6.02 -0.69 2.02
C ASP A 84 -4.97 0.43 1.96
N LEU A 85 -5.31 1.56 1.31
CA LEU A 85 -4.46 2.76 1.28
C LEU A 85 -4.15 3.26 2.70
N TYR A 86 -5.19 3.46 3.52
CA TYR A 86 -5.02 3.95 4.88
C TYR A 86 -4.24 2.98 5.74
N TRP A 87 -4.45 1.67 5.56
CA TRP A 87 -3.67 0.68 6.27
C TRP A 87 -2.19 0.84 5.94
N MET A 88 -1.83 0.97 4.66
CA MET A 88 -0.43 1.15 4.26
C MET A 88 0.14 2.45 4.84
N GLN A 89 -0.55 3.57 4.68
CA GLN A 89 -0.10 4.87 5.19
C GLN A 89 0.06 4.88 6.72
N LYS A 90 -0.90 4.32 7.46
CA LYS A 90 -0.81 4.20 8.92
C LYS A 90 0.33 3.26 9.32
N SER A 91 0.59 2.21 8.55
CA SER A 91 1.67 1.27 8.83
C SER A 91 3.04 1.87 8.51
N THR A 92 3.15 2.80 7.56
CA THR A 92 4.39 3.55 7.29
C THR A 92 4.61 4.69 8.28
N TRP A 93 3.59 5.53 8.50
CA TRP A 93 3.73 6.81 9.20
C TRP A 93 3.28 6.76 10.68
N GLY A 94 2.47 5.78 11.05
CA GLY A 94 1.84 5.63 12.37
C GLY A 94 0.45 6.29 12.49
N LYS A 95 0.10 7.19 11.56
CA LYS A 95 -1.20 7.86 11.46
C LYS A 95 -1.38 8.46 10.05
N LEU A 96 -2.58 8.97 9.75
CA LEU A 96 -2.81 9.77 8.55
C LEU A 96 -2.44 11.24 8.82
N GLY A 97 -1.88 11.90 7.82
CA GLY A 97 -1.55 13.33 7.85
C GLY A 97 -2.69 14.25 7.38
N TYR A 98 -3.88 13.69 7.17
CA TYR A 98 -5.07 14.36 6.65
C TYR A 98 -6.34 13.70 7.23
N ASN A 99 -7.51 14.31 7.01
CA ASN A 99 -8.79 13.72 7.40
C ASN A 99 -9.25 12.76 6.30
N PRO A 100 -9.36 11.44 6.57
CA PRO A 100 -9.80 10.48 5.56
C PRO A 100 -11.24 10.75 5.13
N SER A 101 -11.51 10.63 3.83
CA SER A 101 -12.87 10.74 3.29
C SER A 101 -13.71 9.48 3.52
N HIS A 102 -13.08 8.33 3.81
CA HIS A 102 -13.75 7.02 3.96
C HIS A 102 -13.37 6.31 5.28
N PRO A 103 -13.62 6.89 6.48
CA PRO A 103 -13.17 6.33 7.75
C PRO A 103 -13.69 4.93 8.10
#